data_AF-A0A0J9Y4P5-F1
#
_entry.id   AF-A0A0J9Y4P5-F1
#
_cell.length_a   1.000
_cell.length_b   1.000
_cell.length_c   1.000
_cell.angle_alpha   90.00
_cell.angle_beta   90.00
_cell.angle_gamma   90.00
#
_symmetry.space_group_name_H-M   'P 1'
#
loop_
_entity.id
_entity.type
_entity.pdbx_description
1 polymer ?
#
loop_
_entity_poly.entity_id
_entity_poly.type
_entity_poly.pdbx_seq_one_letter_code
_entity_poly.pdbx_strand_id
1 'polypeptide(L)'
;MQNSSVNNTIIQSKSVGKCIRQTLVLCDKADLLINDDFQTLMPPDMHSLRSRVIKLCKTIFIDLEWSRRILDRVWKSCYYAVICRIRRAALSVEQKNWTEMLISKFVKELCVFANDFPHLRSSACLYIGDLRRYAWLISGVEKYRNLALLCYRKSVKLDEKNGIALNQLGLLVQETNPTCALLYFLLADNASLPFDGAYTNVISLLKREEQKEDPTVAILEHCFTCFRQPYFEELSTKWSEYIMSQLETRHAFHVALSINVIILAATTSLKRGKEIELQSLSKLFFRISRLLIRNLEEWCVIEAEGADLRRRRASSSDGSVEETKIAEKEKRHCSRSSSLEKDVVSEEDEIAVDTDEIMVEMDETVMKADESSFSKRNNDTQHRVQTLLVALLHAATSLAPHQYEDFCQQLVQFLNLLELHLEGKSENLWQLGGLTPWCLLPRFLQGFVKSSHTPVEFAEFFVYTPKNSIKESKMKSMAKLWLAHDTEKEQIRTSLPLYVVPQEDVLLQRLEVMKKILKKDKLIVAIAEGTFRSLDMKKDKAEVRKALRWINTHISKDGRLRIIPCSTPEMCAEKLVTQAPTTSTVFVTVLTLLMIGTNRVIKPITVENVEDFCARYDKAEKDFLLCR
;
A
#
# COMPACT_ATOMS: atom_id res chain seq x y z
N MET A 1 30.03 -11.54 50.56
CA MET A 1 30.24 -12.13 49.22
C MET A 1 29.92 -11.19 48.04
N GLN A 2 29.63 -9.89 48.25
CA GLN A 2 29.33 -8.94 47.16
C GLN A 2 30.56 -8.15 46.62
N ASN A 3 31.75 -8.25 47.24
CA ASN A 3 32.94 -7.50 46.81
C ASN A 3 33.84 -8.23 45.80
N SER A 4 33.66 -9.54 45.58
CA SER A 4 34.50 -10.33 44.66
C SER A 4 34.05 -10.20 43.19
N SER A 5 32.76 -10.00 42.93
CA SER A 5 32.25 -9.81 41.57
C SER A 5 32.69 -8.45 40.99
N VAL A 6 32.55 -7.38 41.77
CA VAL A 6 32.92 -6.01 41.35
C VAL A 6 34.42 -5.86 41.09
N ASN A 7 35.27 -6.47 41.94
CA ASN A 7 36.71 -6.46 41.73
C ASN A 7 37.15 -7.26 40.50
N ASN A 8 36.49 -8.39 40.21
CA ASN A 8 36.78 -9.17 39.00
C ASN A 8 36.37 -8.40 37.73
N THR A 9 35.24 -7.68 37.72
CA THR A 9 34.82 -6.87 36.57
C THR A 9 35.78 -5.69 36.31
N ILE A 10 36.31 -5.05 37.36
CA ILE A 10 37.26 -3.94 37.25
C ILE A 10 38.66 -4.42 36.80
N ILE A 11 39.10 -5.60 37.23
CA ILE A 11 40.37 -6.19 36.79
C ILE A 11 40.27 -6.65 35.32
N GLN A 12 39.14 -7.26 34.96
CA GLN A 12 38.89 -7.72 33.59
C GLN A 12 38.80 -6.53 32.62
N SER A 13 38.14 -5.43 32.98
CA SER A 13 38.05 -4.21 32.15
C SER A 13 39.40 -3.50 31.97
N LYS A 14 40.25 -3.43 33.01
CA LYS A 14 41.61 -2.88 32.89
C LYS A 14 42.49 -3.72 31.96
N SER A 15 42.30 -5.04 31.94
CA SER A 15 43.06 -5.96 31.09
C SER A 15 42.66 -5.84 29.61
N VAL A 16 41.35 -5.75 29.32
CA VAL A 16 40.81 -5.55 27.97
C VAL A 16 41.26 -4.20 27.39
N GLY A 17 41.22 -3.12 28.19
CA GLY A 17 41.70 -1.81 27.74
C GLY A 17 43.19 -1.79 27.36
N LYS A 18 44.03 -2.60 28.01
CA LYS A 18 45.44 -2.79 27.61
C LYS A 18 45.55 -3.54 26.28
N CYS A 19 44.78 -4.62 26.11
CA CYS A 19 44.75 -5.38 24.86
C CYS A 19 44.27 -4.52 23.68
N ILE A 20 43.24 -3.70 23.87
CA ILE A 20 42.73 -2.76 22.85
C ILE A 20 43.85 -1.83 22.39
N ARG A 21 44.52 -1.13 23.31
CA ARG A 21 45.63 -0.22 22.96
C ARG A 21 46.75 -0.94 22.22
N GLN A 22 47.12 -2.14 22.66
CA GLN A 22 48.15 -2.93 21.99
C GLN A 22 47.72 -3.34 20.58
N THR A 23 46.48 -3.77 20.38
CA THR A 23 45.95 -4.11 19.05
C THR A 23 45.98 -2.91 18.13
N LEU A 24 45.56 -1.72 18.59
CA LEU A 24 45.58 -0.49 17.80
C LEU A 24 47.00 -0.13 17.35
N VAL A 25 47.99 -0.16 18.26
CA VAL A 25 49.40 0.08 17.92
C VAL A 25 49.92 -0.92 16.89
N LEU A 26 49.51 -2.19 16.98
CA LEU A 26 49.88 -3.19 15.97
C LEU A 26 49.19 -2.93 14.63
N CYS A 27 47.94 -2.48 14.60
CA CYS A 27 47.26 -2.06 13.37
C CYS A 27 47.96 -0.86 12.72
N ASP A 28 48.41 0.12 13.50
CA ASP A 28 49.16 1.27 12.97
C ASP A 28 50.50 0.81 12.36
N LYS A 29 51.19 -0.13 13.01
CA LYS A 29 52.41 -0.74 12.45
C LYS A 29 52.13 -1.54 11.17
N ALA A 30 51.00 -2.24 11.09
CA ALA A 30 50.60 -2.94 9.88
C ALA A 30 50.35 -1.98 8.72
N ASP A 31 49.71 -0.84 8.99
CA ASP A 31 49.47 0.20 7.98
C ASP A 31 50.81 0.76 7.46
N LEU A 32 51.78 1.06 8.36
CA LEU A 32 53.12 1.51 7.97
C LEU A 32 53.86 0.48 7.13
N LEU A 33 53.89 -0.80 7.55
CA LEU A 33 54.56 -1.87 6.81
C LEU A 33 54.02 -2.03 5.38
N ILE A 34 52.71 -1.87 5.19
CA ILE A 34 52.09 -1.98 3.85
C ILE A 34 52.36 -0.74 2.99
N ASN A 35 52.56 0.42 3.58
CA ASN A 35 52.79 1.67 2.85
C ASN A 35 54.27 1.95 2.56
N ASP A 36 55.21 1.46 3.39
CA ASP A 36 56.63 1.80 3.29
C ASP A 36 57.40 0.92 2.28
N ASP A 37 57.05 -0.36 2.17
CA ASP A 37 57.58 -1.24 1.14
C ASP A 37 56.70 -1.13 -0.10
N PHE A 38 57.21 -0.94 -1.32
CA PHE A 38 56.39 -0.96 -2.55
C PHE A 38 56.62 -2.19 -3.45
N GLN A 39 57.63 -3.01 -3.15
CA GLN A 39 58.06 -4.10 -4.01
C GLN A 39 57.46 -5.45 -3.59
N THR A 40 57.25 -5.68 -2.30
CA THR A 40 56.80 -6.99 -1.79
C THR A 40 55.28 -7.05 -1.61
N LEU A 41 54.56 -8.01 -2.21
CA LEU A 41 53.08 -8.07 -2.12
C LEU A 41 52.55 -8.14 -0.67
N MET A 42 53.27 -8.84 0.20
CA MET A 42 53.03 -8.87 1.64
C MET A 42 54.38 -9.01 2.37
N PRO A 43 54.80 -8.02 3.18
CA PRO A 43 56.02 -8.14 3.96
C PRO A 43 55.97 -9.34 4.93
N PRO A 44 57.08 -10.07 5.14
CA PRO A 44 57.10 -11.26 6.00
C PRO A 44 56.69 -10.94 7.45
N ASP A 45 57.07 -9.77 7.95
CA ASP A 45 56.70 -9.29 9.29
C ASP A 45 55.19 -9.15 9.48
N MET A 46 54.44 -8.97 8.39
CA MET A 46 52.99 -8.88 8.43
C MET A 46 52.35 -10.19 8.90
N HIS A 47 52.94 -11.35 8.60
CA HIS A 47 52.43 -12.64 9.09
C HIS A 47 52.56 -12.78 10.61
N SER A 48 53.69 -12.36 11.18
CA SER A 48 53.94 -12.44 12.61
C SER A 48 53.07 -11.44 13.38
N LEU A 49 52.92 -10.22 12.84
CA LEU A 49 52.06 -9.17 13.37
C LEU A 49 50.59 -9.61 13.42
N ARG A 50 50.06 -10.12 12.30
CA ARG A 50 48.66 -10.61 12.24
C ARG A 50 48.40 -11.71 13.26
N SER A 51 49.34 -12.65 13.42
CA SER A 51 49.22 -13.72 14.41
C SER A 51 49.11 -13.19 15.84
N ARG A 52 49.84 -12.11 16.17
CA ARG A 52 49.73 -11.43 17.47
C ARG A 52 48.39 -10.70 17.63
N VAL A 53 47.95 -9.98 16.60
CA VAL A 53 46.66 -9.28 16.59
C VAL A 53 45.50 -10.26 16.80
N ILE A 54 45.47 -11.38 16.08
CA ILE A 54 44.45 -12.43 16.21
C ILE A 54 44.38 -12.97 17.65
N LYS A 55 45.54 -13.16 18.29
CA LYS A 55 45.62 -13.64 19.67
C LYS A 55 45.02 -12.64 20.66
N LEU A 56 45.27 -11.35 20.47
CA LEU A 56 44.69 -10.28 21.28
C LEU A 56 43.17 -10.14 21.04
N CYS A 57 42.72 -10.26 19.79
CA CYS A 57 41.31 -10.19 19.43
C CYS A 57 40.47 -11.22 20.18
N LYS A 58 40.97 -12.44 20.41
CA LYS A 58 40.25 -13.45 21.21
C LYS A 58 39.93 -13.00 22.63
N THR A 59 40.75 -12.12 23.22
CA THR A 59 40.49 -11.56 24.55
C THR A 59 39.54 -10.36 24.47
N ILE A 60 39.69 -9.52 23.45
CA ILE A 60 38.90 -8.30 23.26
C ILE A 60 37.46 -8.62 22.85
N PHE A 61 37.24 -9.62 22.00
CA PHE A 61 35.93 -9.95 21.45
C PHE A 61 34.96 -10.56 22.47
N ILE A 62 35.42 -10.83 23.70
CA ILE A 62 34.52 -11.14 24.82
C ILE A 62 33.70 -9.90 25.22
N ASP A 63 34.23 -8.70 24.97
CA ASP A 63 33.57 -7.42 25.25
C ASP A 63 32.71 -6.96 24.05
N LEU A 64 31.39 -6.87 24.28
CA LEU A 64 30.40 -6.50 23.26
C LEU A 64 30.51 -5.05 22.78
N GLU A 65 31.02 -4.14 23.60
CA GLU A 65 31.07 -2.71 23.27
C GLU A 65 32.14 -2.43 22.21
N TRP A 66 33.30 -3.08 22.35
CA TRP A 66 34.48 -2.81 21.53
C TRP A 66 34.70 -3.82 20.41
N SER A 67 34.10 -5.01 20.49
CA SER A 67 34.39 -6.11 19.56
C SER A 67 34.21 -5.73 18.09
N ARG A 68 33.09 -5.10 17.73
CA ARG A 68 32.80 -4.69 16.34
C ARG A 68 33.78 -3.63 15.84
N ARG A 69 34.08 -2.61 16.65
CA ARG A 69 35.01 -1.52 16.28
C ARG A 69 36.42 -2.03 16.05
N ILE A 70 36.87 -2.93 16.91
CA ILE A 70 38.19 -3.54 16.80
C ILE A 70 38.25 -4.51 15.61
N LEU A 71 37.21 -5.30 15.37
CA LEU A 71 37.15 -6.15 14.18
C LEU A 71 37.24 -5.33 12.89
N ASP A 72 36.55 -4.19 12.80
CA ASP A 72 36.62 -3.31 11.61
C ASP A 72 38.01 -2.68 11.42
N ARG A 73 38.65 -2.21 12.50
CA ARG A 73 40.03 -1.69 12.43
C ARG A 73 41.02 -2.79 11.99
N VAL A 74 40.89 -3.99 12.57
CA VAL A 74 41.72 -5.14 12.23
C VAL A 74 41.49 -5.56 10.78
N TRP A 75 40.23 -5.62 10.31
CA TRP A 75 39.91 -5.88 8.92
C TRP A 75 40.63 -4.92 7.97
N LYS A 76 40.51 -3.62 8.22
CA LYS A 76 41.11 -2.56 7.39
C LYS A 76 42.64 -2.72 7.28
N SER A 77 43.33 -2.81 8.42
CA SER A 77 44.80 -2.83 8.46
C SER A 77 45.41 -4.18 8.12
N CYS A 78 44.83 -5.27 8.61
CA CYS A 78 45.45 -6.59 8.56
C CYS A 78 45.02 -7.46 7.37
N TYR A 79 43.91 -7.12 6.72
CA TYR A 79 43.34 -7.92 5.64
C TYR A 79 43.15 -7.06 4.39
N TYR A 80 42.29 -6.04 4.48
CA TYR A 80 41.89 -5.24 3.34
C TYR A 80 43.07 -4.49 2.69
N ALA A 81 43.94 -3.86 3.48
CA ALA A 81 45.11 -3.16 2.96
C ALA A 81 46.03 -4.08 2.13
N VAL A 82 46.25 -5.32 2.59
CA VAL A 82 47.04 -6.34 1.86
C VAL A 82 46.36 -6.68 0.53
N ILE A 83 45.04 -6.92 0.56
CA ILE A 83 44.28 -7.25 -0.65
C ILE A 83 44.25 -6.08 -1.64
N CYS A 84 44.10 -4.84 -1.17
CA CYS A 84 44.18 -3.64 -2.00
C CYS A 84 45.50 -3.54 -2.73
N ARG A 85 46.61 -3.84 -2.05
CA ARG A 85 47.94 -3.87 -2.66
C ARG A 85 48.04 -4.94 -3.73
N ILE A 86 47.61 -6.18 -3.42
CA ILE A 86 47.62 -7.30 -4.37
C ILE A 86 46.81 -6.95 -5.63
N ARG A 87 45.63 -6.35 -5.48
CA ARG A 87 44.76 -5.96 -6.60
C ARG A 87 45.35 -4.89 -7.52
N ARG A 88 46.27 -4.06 -7.02
CA ARG A 88 46.95 -3.02 -7.81
C ARG A 88 48.18 -3.56 -8.53
N ALA A 89 48.69 -4.72 -8.14
CA ALA A 89 49.86 -5.33 -8.74
C ALA A 89 49.48 -6.14 -10.00
N ALA A 90 50.37 -6.16 -10.99
CA ALA A 90 50.32 -7.11 -12.08
C ALA A 90 50.85 -8.47 -11.57
N LEU A 91 49.96 -9.46 -11.44
CA LEU A 91 50.29 -10.74 -10.81
C LEU A 91 50.67 -11.81 -11.85
N SER A 92 51.77 -12.51 -11.61
CA SER A 92 52.09 -13.76 -12.30
C SER A 92 51.11 -14.88 -11.92
N VAL A 93 51.09 -15.98 -12.69
CA VAL A 93 50.24 -17.15 -12.38
C VAL A 93 50.56 -17.72 -11.00
N GLU A 94 51.84 -17.82 -10.64
CA GLU A 94 52.28 -18.27 -9.31
C GLU A 94 51.79 -17.33 -8.20
N GLN A 95 51.86 -16.02 -8.41
CA GLN A 95 51.38 -15.02 -7.46
C GLN A 95 49.85 -15.05 -7.30
N LYS A 96 49.10 -15.38 -8.35
CA LYS A 96 47.65 -15.62 -8.26
C LYS A 96 47.33 -16.85 -7.40
N ASN A 97 48.02 -17.97 -7.62
CA ASN A 97 47.86 -19.18 -6.80
C ASN A 97 48.23 -18.94 -5.34
N TRP A 98 49.33 -18.21 -5.09
CA TRP A 98 49.72 -17.81 -3.75
C TRP A 98 48.68 -16.90 -3.08
N THR A 99 48.11 -15.95 -3.84
CA THR A 99 47.04 -15.06 -3.36
C THR A 99 45.80 -15.85 -2.95
N GLU A 100 45.43 -16.87 -3.72
CA GLU A 100 44.30 -17.75 -3.39
C GLU A 100 44.53 -18.51 -2.07
N MET A 101 45.73 -19.05 -1.86
CA MET A 101 46.12 -19.68 -0.60
C MET A 101 46.08 -18.69 0.57
N LEU A 102 46.54 -17.45 0.36
CA LEU A 102 46.51 -16.39 1.35
C LEU A 102 45.07 -16.02 1.74
N ILE A 103 44.21 -15.80 0.75
CA ILE A 103 42.79 -15.53 0.97
C ILE A 103 42.13 -16.69 1.72
N SER A 104 42.43 -17.94 1.37
CA SER A 104 41.93 -19.11 2.09
C SER A 104 42.35 -19.10 3.57
N LYS A 105 43.59 -18.72 3.87
CA LYS A 105 44.06 -18.54 5.25
C LYS A 105 43.28 -17.43 5.97
N PHE A 106 43.07 -16.29 5.31
CA PHE A 106 42.30 -15.17 5.87
C PHE A 106 40.85 -15.56 6.19
N VAL A 107 40.21 -16.30 5.29
CA VAL A 107 38.87 -16.84 5.50
C VAL A 107 38.83 -17.78 6.70
N LYS A 108 39.81 -18.69 6.84
CA LYS A 108 39.89 -19.60 8.01
C LYS A 108 39.98 -18.83 9.32
N GLU A 109 40.81 -17.79 9.38
CA GLU A 109 40.95 -16.94 10.57
C GLU A 109 39.63 -16.24 10.93
N LEU A 110 38.92 -15.67 9.94
CA LEU A 110 37.63 -15.01 10.18
C LEU A 110 36.51 -16.01 10.54
N CYS A 111 36.54 -17.23 9.98
CA CYS A 111 35.62 -18.31 10.37
C CYS A 111 35.78 -18.67 11.85
N VAL A 112 37.00 -18.70 12.37
CA VAL A 112 37.24 -18.92 13.81
C VAL A 112 36.56 -17.82 14.62
N PHE A 113 36.69 -16.55 14.23
CA PHE A 113 35.99 -15.46 14.93
C PHE A 113 34.47 -15.58 14.85
N ALA A 114 33.91 -15.95 13.69
CA ALA A 114 32.47 -16.14 13.53
C ALA A 114 31.92 -17.31 14.39
N ASN A 115 32.70 -18.37 14.54
CA ASN A 115 32.32 -19.54 15.34
C ASN A 115 32.40 -19.22 16.85
N ASP A 116 33.53 -18.66 17.27
CA ASP A 116 33.82 -18.36 18.69
C ASP A 116 32.97 -17.19 19.22
N PHE A 117 32.61 -16.22 18.38
CA PHE A 117 31.91 -14.99 18.78
C PHE A 117 30.64 -14.75 17.95
N PRO A 118 29.48 -15.30 18.37
CA PRO A 118 28.23 -15.22 17.60
C PRO A 118 27.77 -13.81 17.23
N HIS A 119 28.02 -12.82 18.09
CA HIS A 119 27.62 -11.42 17.89
C HIS A 119 28.42 -10.70 16.77
N LEU A 120 29.55 -11.28 16.33
CA LEU A 120 30.37 -10.80 15.22
C LEU A 120 30.08 -11.52 13.89
N ARG A 121 29.24 -12.57 13.90
CA ARG A 121 28.99 -13.42 12.72
C ARG A 121 28.57 -12.63 11.49
N SER A 122 27.71 -11.63 11.65
CA SER A 122 27.28 -10.80 10.50
C SER A 122 28.47 -10.08 9.85
N SER A 123 29.29 -9.38 10.64
CA SER A 123 30.46 -8.65 10.15
C SER A 123 31.54 -9.59 9.60
N ALA A 124 31.78 -10.72 10.26
CA ALA A 124 32.71 -11.74 9.76
C ALA A 124 32.24 -12.32 8.42
N CYS A 125 30.95 -12.65 8.26
CA CYS A 125 30.39 -13.10 6.99
C CYS A 125 30.52 -12.05 5.89
N LEU A 126 30.33 -10.76 6.20
CA LEU A 126 30.55 -9.67 5.26
C LEU A 126 32.01 -9.66 4.76
N TYR A 127 32.99 -9.67 5.67
CA TYR A 127 34.41 -9.65 5.32
C TYR A 127 34.89 -10.93 4.61
N ILE A 128 34.35 -12.09 4.98
CA ILE A 128 34.59 -13.34 4.24
C ILE A 128 34.03 -13.21 2.82
N GLY A 129 32.83 -12.63 2.66
CA GLY A 129 32.25 -12.33 1.35
C GLY A 129 33.15 -11.42 0.50
N ASP A 130 33.71 -10.37 1.09
CA ASP A 130 34.67 -9.48 0.42
C ASP A 130 35.92 -10.23 -0.03
N LEU A 131 36.50 -11.06 0.83
CA LEU A 131 37.64 -11.91 0.48
C LEU A 131 37.35 -12.84 -0.70
N ARG A 132 36.17 -13.48 -0.70
CA ARG A 132 35.73 -14.35 -1.81
C ARG A 132 35.51 -13.56 -3.09
N ARG A 133 34.90 -12.36 -3.01
CA ARG A 133 34.75 -11.47 -4.15
C ARG A 133 36.10 -11.04 -4.72
N TYR A 134 37.08 -10.73 -3.88
CA TYR A 134 38.43 -10.40 -4.35
C TYR A 134 39.14 -11.60 -4.98
N ALA A 135 38.97 -12.81 -4.44
CA ALA A 135 39.47 -14.03 -5.08
C ALA A 135 38.88 -14.21 -6.49
N TRP A 136 37.57 -13.99 -6.66
CA TRP A 136 36.92 -14.01 -7.97
C TRP A 136 37.51 -12.96 -8.91
N LEU A 137 37.65 -11.70 -8.48
CA LEU A 137 38.22 -10.63 -9.32
C LEU A 137 39.68 -10.89 -9.75
N ILE A 138 40.44 -11.66 -8.97
CA ILE A 138 41.86 -11.96 -9.24
C ILE A 138 42.01 -13.21 -10.12
N SER A 139 41.22 -14.25 -9.85
CA SER A 139 41.33 -15.56 -10.49
C SER A 139 40.36 -15.78 -11.66
N GLY A 140 39.25 -15.04 -11.71
CA GLY A 140 38.16 -15.24 -12.66
C GLY A 140 37.29 -16.48 -12.38
N VAL A 141 37.52 -17.20 -11.29
CA VAL A 141 36.83 -18.48 -11.02
C VAL A 141 35.45 -18.25 -10.41
N GLU A 142 34.39 -18.66 -11.11
CA GLU A 142 32.99 -18.37 -10.77
C GLU A 142 32.55 -18.94 -9.41
N LYS A 143 33.16 -20.05 -8.98
CA LYS A 143 32.96 -20.61 -7.64
C LYS A 143 33.13 -19.54 -6.54
N TYR A 144 34.08 -18.63 -6.69
CA TYR A 144 34.33 -17.58 -5.70
C TYR A 144 33.25 -16.50 -5.68
N ARG A 145 32.66 -16.17 -6.82
CA ARG A 145 31.49 -15.29 -6.90
C ARG A 145 30.29 -15.92 -6.18
N ASN A 146 30.01 -17.19 -6.42
CA ASN A 146 28.93 -17.93 -5.75
C ASN A 146 29.12 -18.01 -4.23
N LEU A 147 30.35 -18.28 -3.77
CA LEU A 147 30.67 -18.27 -2.34
C LEU A 147 30.51 -16.87 -1.72
N ALA A 148 30.88 -15.80 -2.44
CA ALA A 148 30.68 -14.44 -1.98
C ALA A 148 29.19 -14.10 -1.82
N LEU A 149 28.35 -14.48 -2.80
CA LEU A 149 26.89 -14.32 -2.73
C LEU A 149 26.31 -14.99 -1.48
N LEU A 150 26.70 -16.23 -1.19
CA LEU A 150 26.24 -16.96 0.00
C LEU A 150 26.64 -16.25 1.30
N CYS A 151 27.88 -15.72 1.36
CA CYS A 151 28.38 -15.01 2.54
C CYS A 151 27.61 -13.70 2.78
N TYR A 152 27.35 -12.91 1.73
CA TYR A 152 26.58 -11.67 1.86
C TYR A 152 25.12 -11.95 2.22
N ARG A 153 24.47 -12.95 1.61
CA ARG A 153 23.11 -13.39 2.00
C ARG A 153 23.05 -13.79 3.47
N LYS A 154 24.07 -14.49 3.97
CA LYS A 154 24.18 -14.85 5.38
C LYS A 154 24.39 -13.64 6.28
N SER A 155 25.21 -12.67 5.85
CA SER A 155 25.43 -11.41 6.57
C SER A 155 24.12 -10.61 6.70
N VAL A 156 23.38 -10.42 5.60
CA VAL A 156 22.06 -9.75 5.63
C VAL A 156 21.08 -10.49 6.54
N LYS A 157 21.05 -11.83 6.49
CA LYS A 157 20.19 -12.66 7.35
C LYS A 157 20.47 -12.50 8.85
N LEU A 158 21.69 -12.11 9.20
CA LEU A 158 22.11 -11.91 10.59
C LEU A 158 22.00 -10.44 11.04
N ASP A 159 22.05 -9.48 10.10
CA ASP A 159 21.92 -8.05 10.37
C ASP A 159 21.25 -7.33 9.18
N GLU A 160 19.92 -7.41 9.10
CA GLU A 160 19.13 -6.81 8.02
C GLU A 160 19.16 -5.28 8.03
N LYS A 161 19.54 -4.66 9.16
CA LYS A 161 19.59 -3.20 9.30
C LYS A 161 20.73 -2.57 8.50
N ASN A 162 21.78 -3.33 8.20
CA ASN A 162 23.00 -2.83 7.58
C ASN A 162 22.98 -3.02 6.06
N GLY A 163 22.98 -1.90 5.33
CA GLY A 163 22.91 -1.87 3.87
C GLY A 163 24.17 -2.35 3.14
N ILE A 164 25.31 -2.52 3.81
CA ILE A 164 26.60 -2.81 3.13
C ILE A 164 26.54 -4.12 2.35
N ALA A 165 26.05 -5.20 2.97
CA ALA A 165 25.99 -6.52 2.33
C ALA A 165 25.02 -6.54 1.14
N LEU A 166 23.91 -5.81 1.22
CA LEU A 166 22.98 -5.60 0.09
C LEU A 166 23.69 -4.89 -1.06
N ASN A 167 24.45 -3.83 -0.78
CA ASN A 167 25.23 -3.16 -1.82
C ASN A 167 26.25 -4.11 -2.48
N GLN A 168 26.93 -4.97 -1.71
CA GLN A 168 27.85 -5.94 -2.29
C GLN A 168 27.16 -7.01 -3.15
N LEU A 169 25.92 -7.41 -2.80
CA LEU A 169 25.10 -8.27 -3.67
C LEU A 169 24.83 -7.58 -5.02
N GLY A 170 24.46 -6.30 -5.01
CA GLY A 170 24.27 -5.50 -6.22
C GLY A 170 25.50 -5.49 -7.12
N LEU A 171 26.68 -5.23 -6.55
CA LEU A 171 27.94 -5.24 -7.32
C LEU A 171 28.27 -6.59 -7.96
N LEU A 172 27.86 -7.71 -7.35
CA LEU A 172 28.11 -9.04 -7.90
C LEU A 172 27.17 -9.40 -9.05
N VAL A 173 25.97 -8.81 -9.11
CA VAL A 173 24.94 -9.16 -10.10
C VAL A 173 24.73 -8.10 -11.17
N GLN A 174 25.30 -6.90 -11.03
CA GLN A 174 25.06 -5.76 -11.93
C GLN A 174 25.36 -6.03 -13.41
N GLU A 175 26.33 -6.89 -13.72
CA GLU A 175 26.67 -7.21 -15.12
C GLU A 175 25.73 -8.28 -15.71
N THR A 176 25.19 -9.17 -14.87
CA THR A 176 24.30 -10.28 -15.33
C THR A 176 22.82 -9.95 -15.22
N ASN A 177 22.43 -9.16 -14.23
CA ASN A 177 21.06 -8.74 -13.98
C ASN A 177 21.03 -7.31 -13.37
N PRO A 178 21.06 -6.29 -14.24
CA PRO A 178 21.09 -4.87 -13.86
C PRO A 178 19.89 -4.44 -13.01
N THR A 179 18.68 -4.89 -13.36
CA THR A 179 17.44 -4.56 -12.64
C THR A 179 17.46 -5.14 -11.21
N CYS A 180 18.02 -6.34 -11.03
CA CYS A 180 18.23 -6.93 -9.71
C CYS A 180 19.34 -6.20 -8.93
N ALA A 181 20.39 -5.70 -9.59
CA ALA A 181 21.37 -4.85 -8.92
C ALA A 181 20.77 -3.53 -8.45
N LEU A 182 19.92 -2.88 -9.26
CA LEU A 182 19.17 -1.70 -8.85
C LEU A 182 18.33 -1.97 -7.61
N LEU A 183 17.62 -3.10 -7.56
CA LEU A 183 16.88 -3.52 -6.38
C LEU A 183 17.80 -3.58 -5.14
N TYR A 184 18.94 -4.27 -5.22
CA TYR A 184 19.85 -4.39 -4.08
C TYR A 184 20.49 -3.06 -3.65
N PHE A 185 20.85 -2.19 -4.59
CA PHE A 185 21.36 -0.86 -4.27
C PHE A 185 20.29 0.01 -3.62
N LEU A 186 19.05 -0.04 -4.11
CA LEU A 186 17.94 0.68 -3.50
C LEU A 186 17.57 0.12 -2.12
N LEU A 187 17.64 -1.20 -1.91
CA LEU A 187 17.48 -1.80 -0.58
C LEU A 187 18.60 -1.34 0.37
N ALA A 188 19.84 -1.26 -0.11
CA ALA A 188 20.98 -0.78 0.66
C ALA A 188 20.85 0.70 1.06
N ASP A 189 20.34 1.55 0.16
CA ASP A 189 20.00 2.95 0.43
C ASP A 189 18.78 3.07 1.37
N ASN A 190 17.85 2.11 1.28
CA ASN A 190 16.63 2.12 2.08
C ASN A 190 16.74 1.51 3.48
N ALA A 191 17.84 0.81 3.78
CA ALA A 191 18.11 0.19 5.06
C ALA A 191 18.13 1.19 6.23
N SER A 192 17.97 0.69 7.46
CA SER A 192 18.04 1.52 8.68
C SER A 192 19.42 2.13 8.91
N LEU A 193 20.46 1.41 8.55
CA LEU A 193 21.85 1.87 8.46
C LEU A 193 22.25 1.79 6.99
N PRO A 194 21.97 2.86 6.21
CA PRO A 194 22.20 2.85 4.77
C PRO A 194 23.70 2.79 4.45
N PHE A 195 24.03 2.29 3.26
CA PHE A 195 25.39 2.40 2.73
C PHE A 195 25.52 3.66 1.88
N ASP A 196 26.40 4.59 2.28
CA ASP A 196 26.54 5.91 1.64
C ASP A 196 26.80 5.84 0.12
N GLY A 197 27.54 4.81 -0.34
CA GLY A 197 27.83 4.62 -1.77
C GLY A 197 26.70 3.98 -2.59
N ALA A 198 25.60 3.53 -1.96
CA ALA A 198 24.55 2.78 -2.63
C ALA A 198 23.84 3.61 -3.70
N TYR A 199 23.48 4.86 -3.36
CA TYR A 199 22.84 5.76 -4.32
C TYR A 199 23.75 6.14 -5.49
N THR A 200 25.05 6.31 -5.23
CA THR A 200 26.03 6.54 -6.31
C THR A 200 26.02 5.36 -7.28
N ASN A 201 25.98 4.12 -6.78
CA ASN A 201 25.88 2.93 -7.62
C ASN A 201 24.56 2.89 -8.42
N VAL A 202 23.43 3.31 -7.84
CA VAL A 202 22.17 3.48 -8.57
C VAL A 202 22.36 4.43 -9.75
N ILE A 203 22.86 5.65 -9.51
CA ILE A 203 23.03 6.66 -10.57
C ILE A 203 24.04 6.20 -11.63
N SER A 204 25.13 5.55 -11.22
CA SER A 204 26.13 5.01 -12.14
C SER A 204 25.57 3.91 -13.03
N LEU A 205 24.69 3.05 -12.50
CA LEU A 205 24.08 1.96 -13.26
C LEU A 205 23.02 2.48 -14.24
N LEU A 206 22.20 3.46 -13.82
CA LEU A 206 21.18 4.08 -14.68
C LEU A 206 21.78 4.84 -15.88
N LYS A 207 23.01 5.34 -15.77
CA LYS A 207 23.68 6.08 -16.85
C LYS A 207 24.34 5.19 -17.91
N ARG A 208 24.31 3.86 -17.76
CA ARG A 208 24.91 2.95 -18.75
C ARG A 208 24.02 2.88 -20.00
N GLU A 209 24.60 3.08 -21.18
CA GLU A 209 23.87 3.07 -22.46
C GLU A 209 23.15 1.74 -22.72
N GLU A 210 23.79 0.62 -22.37
CA GLU A 210 23.24 -0.74 -22.51
C GLU A 210 21.93 -0.98 -21.76
N GLN A 211 21.59 -0.12 -20.79
CA GLN A 211 20.43 -0.28 -19.92
C GLN A 211 19.24 0.59 -20.31
N LYS A 212 19.40 1.49 -21.29
CA LYS A 212 18.35 2.45 -21.69
C LYS A 212 17.16 1.82 -22.40
N GLU A 213 17.32 0.58 -22.87
CA GLU A 213 16.22 -0.17 -23.50
C GLU A 213 15.24 -0.75 -22.46
N ASP A 214 15.64 -0.95 -21.19
CA ASP A 214 14.72 -1.41 -20.14
C ASP A 214 13.78 -0.25 -19.73
N PRO A 215 12.46 -0.37 -19.94
CA PRO A 215 11.51 0.70 -19.58
C PRO A 215 11.55 1.07 -18.09
N THR A 216 11.89 0.11 -17.22
CA THR A 216 12.02 0.34 -15.77
C THR A 216 13.23 1.24 -15.49
N VAL A 217 14.35 0.97 -16.15
CA VAL A 217 15.57 1.78 -16.03
C VAL A 217 15.32 3.20 -16.53
N ALA A 218 14.66 3.35 -17.70
CA ALA A 218 14.35 4.65 -18.28
C ALA A 218 13.49 5.53 -17.35
N ILE A 219 12.48 4.95 -16.69
CA ILE A 219 11.67 5.66 -15.68
C ILE A 219 12.52 6.11 -14.50
N LEU A 220 13.35 5.22 -13.95
CA LEU A 220 14.20 5.53 -12.80
C LEU A 220 15.24 6.59 -13.12
N GLU A 221 15.89 6.49 -14.28
CA GLU A 221 16.86 7.49 -14.76
C GLU A 221 16.20 8.86 -14.85
N HIS A 222 15.02 8.96 -15.48
CA HIS A 222 14.27 10.21 -15.59
C HIS A 222 13.89 10.78 -14.22
N CYS A 223 13.36 9.96 -13.32
CA CYS A 223 13.01 10.38 -11.95
C CYS A 223 14.20 10.88 -11.14
N PHE A 224 15.37 10.25 -11.26
CA PHE A 224 16.52 10.64 -10.45
C PHE A 224 17.36 11.76 -11.05
N THR A 225 17.38 11.92 -12.38
CA THR A 225 18.34 12.83 -13.04
C THR A 225 17.71 14.07 -13.68
N CYS A 226 16.54 13.98 -14.31
CA CYS A 226 16.03 15.05 -15.18
C CYS A 226 14.49 15.14 -15.24
N PHE A 227 13.82 14.93 -14.11
CA PHE A 227 12.37 14.78 -14.05
C PHE A 227 11.58 15.92 -14.71
N ARG A 228 10.64 15.53 -15.59
CA ARG A 228 9.66 16.38 -16.27
C ARG A 228 8.37 15.60 -16.42
N GLN A 229 7.26 16.14 -15.92
CA GLN A 229 5.96 15.45 -15.90
C GLN A 229 5.52 14.94 -17.28
N PRO A 230 5.53 15.73 -18.37
CA PRO A 230 4.99 15.26 -19.65
C PRO A 230 5.77 14.06 -20.22
N TYR A 231 7.11 14.09 -20.09
CA TYR A 231 7.95 12.99 -20.54
C TYR A 231 7.83 11.76 -19.64
N PHE A 232 7.60 11.96 -18.34
CA PHE A 232 7.31 10.86 -17.42
C PHE A 232 6.02 10.12 -17.82
N GLU A 233 4.97 10.82 -18.24
CA GLU A 233 3.72 10.18 -18.69
C GLU A 233 3.92 9.33 -19.95
N GLU A 234 4.80 9.75 -20.86
CA GLU A 234 5.17 8.95 -22.04
C GLU A 234 5.90 7.66 -21.63
N LEU A 235 6.91 7.76 -20.75
CA LEU A 235 7.64 6.59 -20.24
C LEU A 235 6.74 5.66 -19.41
N SER A 236 5.84 6.23 -18.60
CA SER A 236 4.82 5.53 -17.82
C SER A 236 3.92 4.65 -18.69
N THR A 237 3.54 5.15 -19.87
CA THR A 237 2.72 4.41 -20.83
C THR A 237 3.50 3.23 -21.42
N LYS A 238 4.73 3.48 -21.91
CA LYS A 238 5.63 2.43 -22.43
C LYS A 238 5.93 1.34 -21.41
N TRP A 239 6.19 1.73 -20.16
CA TRP A 239 6.41 0.79 -19.07
C TRP A 239 5.16 -0.02 -18.74
N SER A 240 3.98 0.60 -18.74
CA SER A 240 2.72 -0.11 -18.49
C SER A 240 2.46 -1.17 -19.56
N GLU A 241 2.68 -0.85 -20.83
CA GLU A 241 2.57 -1.80 -21.95
C GLU A 241 3.57 -2.95 -21.81
N TYR A 242 4.82 -2.64 -21.45
CA TYR A 242 5.84 -3.65 -21.18
C TYR A 242 5.42 -4.61 -20.05
N ILE A 243 4.96 -4.08 -18.91
CA ILE A 243 4.52 -4.92 -17.79
C ILE A 243 3.32 -5.79 -18.16
N MET A 244 2.37 -5.26 -18.93
CA MET A 244 1.23 -6.04 -19.42
C MET A 244 1.67 -7.20 -20.33
N SER A 245 2.59 -6.94 -21.26
CA SER A 245 3.15 -8.00 -22.12
C SER A 245 3.86 -9.10 -21.31
N GLN A 246 4.60 -8.73 -20.25
CA GLN A 246 5.27 -9.67 -19.35
C GLN A 246 4.30 -10.46 -18.46
N LEU A 247 3.13 -9.88 -18.14
CA LEU A 247 2.07 -10.59 -17.43
C LEU A 247 1.39 -11.61 -18.35
N GLU A 248 1.09 -11.25 -19.59
CA GLU A 248 0.47 -12.17 -20.56
C GLU A 248 1.31 -13.42 -20.80
N THR A 249 2.64 -13.27 -20.84
CA THR A 249 3.62 -14.36 -20.96
C THR A 249 3.96 -15.04 -19.63
N ARG A 250 3.32 -14.62 -18.52
CA ARG A 250 3.46 -15.18 -17.16
C ARG A 250 4.88 -15.10 -16.57
N HIS A 251 5.67 -14.09 -16.94
CA HIS A 251 6.99 -13.80 -16.33
C HIS A 251 6.85 -13.06 -14.99
N ALA A 252 6.22 -13.72 -14.01
CA ALA A 252 5.88 -13.14 -12.71
C ALA A 252 7.09 -12.54 -11.94
N PHE A 253 8.27 -13.16 -12.04
CA PHE A 253 9.47 -12.67 -11.38
C PHE A 253 9.94 -11.31 -11.92
N HIS A 254 9.98 -11.15 -13.25
CA HIS A 254 10.40 -9.90 -13.89
C HIS A 254 9.44 -8.76 -13.53
N VAL A 255 8.14 -9.02 -13.60
CA VAL A 255 7.12 -8.04 -13.23
C VAL A 255 7.23 -7.64 -11.75
N ALA A 256 7.35 -8.63 -10.84
CA ALA A 256 7.53 -8.36 -9.42
C ALA A 256 8.82 -7.57 -9.15
N LEU A 257 9.91 -7.90 -9.82
CA LEU A 257 11.18 -7.20 -9.69
C LEU A 257 11.06 -5.73 -10.10
N SER A 258 10.51 -5.44 -11.28
CA SER A 258 10.28 -4.06 -11.75
C SER A 258 9.39 -3.27 -10.81
N ILE A 259 8.31 -3.86 -10.30
CA ILE A 259 7.42 -3.23 -9.32
C ILE A 259 8.18 -2.91 -8.02
N ASN A 260 8.94 -3.87 -7.48
CA ASN A 260 9.71 -3.68 -6.26
C ASN A 260 10.76 -2.57 -6.42
N VAL A 261 11.40 -2.48 -7.58
CA VAL A 261 12.35 -1.40 -7.92
C VAL A 261 11.64 -0.04 -7.96
N ILE A 262 10.45 0.05 -8.58
CA ILE A 262 9.63 1.28 -8.61
C ILE A 262 9.22 1.72 -7.20
N ILE A 263 8.76 0.79 -6.36
CA ILE A 263 8.38 1.06 -4.96
C ILE A 263 9.58 1.60 -4.18
N LEU A 264 10.73 0.92 -4.27
CA LEU A 264 11.93 1.37 -3.58
C LEU A 264 12.41 2.72 -4.12
N ALA A 265 12.35 2.95 -5.42
CA ALA A 265 12.69 4.23 -6.02
C ALA A 265 11.80 5.37 -5.51
N ALA A 266 10.50 5.11 -5.31
CA ALA A 266 9.57 6.06 -4.71
C ALA A 266 9.96 6.38 -3.26
N THR A 267 10.30 5.37 -2.44
CA THR A 267 10.79 5.60 -1.07
C THR A 267 12.14 6.35 -1.01
N THR A 268 13.03 6.06 -1.96
CA THR A 268 14.31 6.77 -2.17
C THR A 268 14.09 8.24 -2.52
N SER A 269 13.08 8.55 -3.35
CA SER A 269 12.67 9.91 -3.69
C SER A 269 12.13 10.66 -2.47
N LEU A 270 11.30 10.02 -1.64
CA LEU A 270 10.81 10.60 -0.39
C LEU A 270 11.97 10.99 0.54
N LYS A 271 12.95 10.10 0.75
CA LYS A 271 14.15 10.38 1.56
C LYS A 271 14.96 11.58 1.08
N ARG A 272 14.85 11.92 -0.21
CA ARG A 272 15.56 13.02 -0.87
C ARG A 272 14.71 14.28 -1.03
N GLY A 273 13.50 14.32 -0.47
CA GLY A 273 12.59 15.47 -0.59
C GLY A 273 11.99 15.66 -1.99
N LYS A 274 12.02 14.62 -2.82
CA LYS A 274 11.49 14.61 -4.20
C LYS A 274 10.02 14.16 -4.22
N GLU A 275 9.14 15.01 -3.70
CA GLU A 275 7.72 14.68 -3.51
C GLU A 275 6.95 14.48 -4.82
N ILE A 276 7.28 15.23 -5.87
CA ILE A 276 6.60 15.13 -7.18
C ILE A 276 6.92 13.78 -7.83
N GLU A 277 8.17 13.36 -7.77
CA GLU A 277 8.63 12.08 -8.28
C GLU A 277 8.05 10.91 -7.48
N LEU A 278 7.98 11.02 -6.15
CA LEU A 278 7.27 10.06 -5.30
C LEU A 278 5.80 9.93 -5.72
N GLN A 279 5.09 11.04 -5.89
CA GLN A 279 3.68 11.03 -6.29
C GLN A 279 3.49 10.40 -7.68
N SER A 280 4.36 10.73 -8.62
CA SER A 280 4.31 10.18 -9.99
C SER A 280 4.59 8.68 -10.03
N LEU A 281 5.62 8.20 -9.32
CA LEU A 281 5.91 6.77 -9.20
C LEU A 281 4.79 6.01 -8.45
N SER A 282 4.20 6.62 -7.43
CA SER A 282 3.07 6.02 -6.69
C SER A 282 1.84 5.91 -7.58
N LYS A 283 1.50 6.95 -8.35
CA LYS A 283 0.39 6.93 -9.32
C LYS A 283 0.59 5.86 -10.39
N LEU A 284 1.81 5.74 -10.92
CA LEU A 284 2.19 4.68 -11.86
C LEU A 284 1.91 3.30 -11.28
N PHE A 285 2.39 3.03 -10.05
CA PHE A 285 2.12 1.77 -9.36
C PHE A 285 0.61 1.53 -9.17
N PHE A 286 -0.16 2.52 -8.70
CA PHE A 286 -1.60 2.29 -8.47
C PHE A 286 -2.37 2.02 -9.75
N ARG A 287 -1.99 2.65 -10.87
CA ARG A 287 -2.58 2.38 -12.19
C ARG A 287 -2.40 0.91 -12.59
N ILE A 288 -1.21 0.34 -12.41
CA ILE A 288 -0.93 -1.05 -12.78
C ILE A 288 -1.46 -2.06 -11.76
N SER A 289 -1.53 -1.69 -10.47
CA SER A 289 -1.97 -2.58 -9.38
C SER A 289 -3.36 -3.17 -9.60
N ARG A 290 -4.30 -2.39 -10.17
CA ARG A 290 -5.66 -2.86 -10.48
C ARG A 290 -5.66 -3.93 -11.57
N LEU A 291 -4.81 -3.76 -12.58
CA LEU A 291 -4.65 -4.72 -13.69
C LEU A 291 -3.96 -6.00 -13.21
N LEU A 292 -2.96 -5.85 -12.32
CA LEU A 292 -2.27 -6.97 -11.69
C LEU A 292 -3.23 -7.85 -10.89
N ILE A 293 -4.04 -7.25 -10.01
CA ILE A 293 -5.00 -8.02 -9.19
C ILE A 293 -5.98 -8.79 -10.08
N ARG A 294 -6.53 -8.16 -11.12
CA ARG A 294 -7.43 -8.83 -12.08
C ARG A 294 -6.76 -10.01 -12.80
N ASN A 295 -5.54 -9.84 -13.28
CA ASN A 295 -4.80 -10.93 -13.92
C ASN A 295 -4.54 -12.08 -12.94
N LEU A 296 -4.22 -11.78 -11.67
CA LEU A 296 -4.03 -12.79 -10.65
C LEU A 296 -5.32 -13.55 -10.33
N GLU A 297 -6.46 -12.87 -10.25
CA GLU A 297 -7.78 -13.49 -10.11
C GLU A 297 -8.05 -14.45 -11.27
N GLU A 298 -7.82 -14.02 -12.51
CA GLU A 298 -7.97 -14.86 -13.71
C GLU A 298 -7.07 -16.10 -13.67
N TRP A 299 -5.80 -15.95 -13.26
CA TRP A 299 -4.88 -17.07 -13.13
C TRP A 299 -5.36 -18.09 -12.10
N CYS A 300 -5.93 -17.63 -10.98
CA CYS A 300 -6.48 -18.50 -9.94
C CYS A 300 -7.74 -19.23 -10.42
N VAL A 301 -8.63 -18.55 -11.15
CA VAL A 301 -9.87 -19.15 -11.70
C VAL A 301 -9.54 -20.25 -12.72
N ILE A 302 -8.64 -19.98 -13.66
CA ILE A 302 -8.22 -20.96 -14.68
C ILE A 302 -7.66 -22.23 -14.01
N GLU A 303 -6.92 -22.07 -12.92
CA GLU A 303 -6.36 -23.19 -12.17
C GLU A 303 -7.45 -24.00 -11.44
N ALA A 304 -8.41 -23.32 -10.81
CA ALA A 304 -9.55 -23.95 -10.14
C ALA A 304 -10.48 -24.69 -11.13
N GLU A 305 -10.81 -24.09 -12.27
CA GLU A 305 -11.61 -24.72 -13.33
C GLU A 305 -10.89 -25.91 -13.95
N GLY A 306 -9.58 -25.78 -14.16
CA GLY A 306 -8.74 -26.90 -14.59
C GLY A 306 -8.72 -28.04 -13.57
N ALA A 307 -8.69 -27.75 -12.28
CA ALA A 307 -8.76 -28.76 -11.21
C ALA A 307 -10.15 -29.43 -11.13
N ASP A 308 -11.23 -28.68 -11.31
CA ASP A 308 -12.61 -29.19 -11.27
C ASP A 308 -12.99 -30.03 -12.49
N LEU A 309 -12.59 -29.62 -13.70
CA LEU A 309 -12.73 -30.45 -14.90
C LEU A 309 -11.95 -31.77 -14.78
N ARG A 310 -10.82 -31.76 -14.08
CA ARG A 310 -10.02 -32.97 -13.81
C ARG A 310 -10.65 -33.85 -12.72
N ARG A 311 -11.18 -33.28 -11.64
CA ARG A 311 -12.00 -34.03 -10.66
C ARG A 311 -13.19 -34.69 -11.33
N ARG A 312 -13.93 -33.97 -12.18
CA ARG A 312 -15.07 -34.53 -12.93
C ARG A 312 -14.66 -35.67 -13.87
N ARG A 313 -13.47 -35.60 -14.50
CA ARG A 313 -12.93 -36.69 -15.34
C ARG A 313 -12.44 -37.90 -14.53
N ALA A 314 -11.84 -37.69 -13.36
CA ALA A 314 -11.44 -38.78 -12.46
C ALA A 314 -12.66 -39.47 -11.83
N SER A 315 -13.72 -38.72 -11.53
CA SER A 315 -14.99 -39.28 -11.08
C SER A 315 -15.78 -40.00 -12.18
N SER A 316 -15.49 -39.72 -13.47
CA SER A 316 -16.13 -40.40 -14.60
C SER A 316 -15.35 -41.61 -15.10
N SER A 317 -14.12 -41.88 -14.62
CA SER A 317 -13.34 -43.06 -15.02
C SER A 317 -13.56 -44.28 -14.12
N ASP A 318 -14.41 -44.17 -13.08
CA ASP A 318 -14.71 -45.25 -12.14
C ASP A 318 -16.03 -45.98 -12.45
N GLY A 319 -16.49 -45.89 -13.70
CA GLY A 319 -17.76 -46.48 -14.11
C GLY A 319 -17.88 -46.69 -15.61
N SER A 320 -17.14 -47.66 -16.14
CA SER A 320 -17.63 -48.66 -17.12
C SER A 320 -16.44 -49.41 -17.72
N VAL A 321 -16.29 -50.67 -17.32
CA VAL A 321 -15.62 -51.68 -18.14
C VAL A 321 -16.57 -51.95 -19.31
N GLU A 322 -16.25 -51.47 -20.51
CA GLU A 322 -16.59 -52.20 -21.73
C GLU A 322 -15.61 -51.83 -22.84
N GLU A 323 -14.98 -52.87 -23.38
CA GLU A 323 -14.05 -52.82 -24.49
C GLU A 323 -14.74 -52.28 -25.75
N THR A 324 -14.09 -51.36 -26.45
CA THR A 324 -14.17 -51.36 -27.93
C THR A 324 -12.92 -50.71 -28.51
N LYS A 325 -12.05 -51.57 -29.03
CA LYS A 325 -10.93 -51.22 -29.90
C LYS A 325 -11.49 -50.64 -31.20
N ILE A 326 -11.23 -49.38 -31.50
CA ILE A 326 -11.13 -48.93 -32.89
C ILE A 326 -9.87 -48.07 -33.02
N ALA A 327 -8.91 -48.64 -33.75
CA ALA A 327 -7.73 -47.98 -34.21
C ALA A 327 -8.08 -47.11 -35.42
N GLU A 328 -7.72 -45.83 -35.39
CA GLU A 328 -7.37 -45.13 -36.62
C GLU A 328 -6.07 -44.36 -36.45
N LYS A 329 -5.25 -44.55 -37.47
CA LYS A 329 -3.85 -44.25 -37.57
C LYS A 329 -3.73 -43.41 -38.83
N GLU A 330 -3.51 -42.11 -38.70
CA GLU A 330 -3.04 -41.31 -39.83
C GLU A 330 -1.70 -40.66 -39.50
N LYS A 331 -0.68 -41.23 -40.14
CA LYS A 331 0.66 -40.67 -40.30
C LYS A 331 0.59 -39.49 -41.26
N ARG A 332 1.37 -38.42 -41.01
CA ARG A 332 2.16 -37.78 -42.07
C ARG A 332 3.55 -37.34 -41.57
N HIS A 333 4.54 -37.89 -42.28
CA HIS A 333 5.97 -37.57 -42.26
C HIS A 333 6.27 -36.25 -42.99
N CYS A 334 7.31 -35.54 -42.54
CA CYS A 334 8.41 -34.93 -43.32
C CYS A 334 9.14 -33.91 -42.43
N SER A 335 10.43 -33.63 -42.50
CA SER A 335 11.60 -34.25 -43.12
C SER A 335 12.81 -33.55 -42.50
N ARG A 336 13.88 -34.29 -42.27
CA ARG A 336 15.15 -33.78 -41.76
C ARG A 336 16.01 -33.39 -42.97
N SER A 337 16.36 -32.12 -43.08
CA SER A 337 17.37 -31.63 -44.04
C SER A 337 18.23 -30.57 -43.36
N SER A 338 19.54 -30.80 -43.39
CA SER A 338 20.61 -29.96 -42.84
C SER A 338 21.03 -28.84 -43.79
N SER A 339 21.30 -27.65 -43.26
CA SER A 339 22.48 -26.80 -43.61
C SER A 339 22.46 -25.46 -42.85
N LEU A 340 23.48 -25.26 -42.00
CA LEU A 340 24.29 -24.04 -41.79
C LEU A 340 23.69 -22.64 -42.06
N GLU A 341 23.56 -21.85 -40.98
CA GLU A 341 24.16 -20.53 -40.70
C GLU A 341 23.21 -19.57 -39.94
N LYS A 342 23.63 -19.17 -38.71
CA LYS A 342 23.42 -17.88 -37.99
C LYS A 342 21.98 -17.37 -37.80
N ASP A 343 21.54 -16.80 -36.67
CA ASP A 343 22.17 -16.28 -35.45
C ASP A 343 21.04 -15.94 -34.45
N VAL A 344 21.33 -16.10 -33.15
CA VAL A 344 20.96 -15.21 -32.02
C VAL A 344 19.57 -15.30 -31.37
N VAL A 345 19.66 -15.68 -30.09
CA VAL A 345 18.77 -15.51 -28.91
C VAL A 345 17.47 -16.32 -28.89
N SER A 346 17.48 -17.39 -28.11
CA SER A 346 16.31 -17.86 -27.37
C SER A 346 16.77 -18.47 -26.06
N GLU A 347 16.10 -18.04 -25.00
CA GLU A 347 16.17 -18.57 -23.65
C GLU A 347 15.78 -20.05 -23.64
N GLU A 348 16.47 -20.81 -22.80
CA GLU A 348 16.18 -22.14 -22.22
C GLU A 348 17.44 -23.01 -22.31
N ASP A 349 18.16 -23.11 -21.20
CA ASP A 349 18.87 -24.33 -20.85
C ASP A 349 18.84 -24.47 -19.32
N GLU A 350 17.95 -25.36 -18.88
CA GLU A 350 18.07 -26.07 -17.61
C GLU A 350 19.47 -26.72 -17.57
N ILE A 351 20.41 -26.10 -16.86
CA ILE A 351 21.62 -26.80 -16.47
C ILE A 351 21.22 -27.78 -15.37
N ALA A 352 20.95 -29.02 -15.80
CA ALA A 352 21.20 -30.19 -14.99
C ALA A 352 22.66 -30.13 -14.52
N VAL A 353 22.85 -29.78 -13.25
CA VAL A 353 24.12 -30.06 -12.55
C VAL A 353 23.90 -31.37 -11.82
N ASP A 354 24.57 -32.40 -12.31
CA ASP A 354 24.83 -33.65 -11.61
C ASP A 354 25.23 -33.37 -10.16
N THR A 355 24.37 -33.78 -9.24
CA THR A 355 24.76 -34.09 -7.86
C THR A 355 24.38 -35.54 -7.59
N ASP A 356 25.08 -36.44 -8.26
CA ASP A 356 25.34 -37.77 -7.71
C ASP A 356 26.43 -37.62 -6.64
N GLU A 357 26.00 -37.58 -5.39
CA GLU A 357 26.54 -38.46 -4.34
C GLU A 357 25.81 -38.20 -3.02
N ILE A 358 25.45 -39.31 -2.36
CA ILE A 358 24.74 -39.46 -1.08
C ILE A 358 23.22 -39.62 -1.22
N MET A 359 22.81 -40.77 -1.76
CA MET A 359 21.67 -41.52 -1.20
C MET A 359 22.17 -42.90 -0.74
N VAL A 360 22.08 -43.11 0.57
CA VAL A 360 22.00 -44.45 1.15
C VAL A 360 20.58 -44.95 0.88
N GLU A 361 20.53 -46.11 0.24
CA GLU A 361 19.44 -47.10 0.16
C GLU A 361 18.00 -46.58 -0.02
N MET A 362 17.41 -46.87 -1.18
CA MET A 362 16.16 -47.64 -1.18
C MET A 362 15.83 -48.27 -2.53
N ASP A 363 15.22 -49.44 -2.35
CA ASP A 363 14.63 -50.42 -3.24
C ASP A 363 13.62 -49.88 -4.27
N GLU A 364 13.29 -50.76 -5.21
CA GLU A 364 12.34 -50.69 -6.32
C GLU A 364 11.11 -49.76 -6.13
N THR A 365 10.76 -48.97 -7.16
CA THR A 365 9.37 -48.80 -7.65
C THR A 365 9.30 -47.90 -8.90
N VAL A 366 9.30 -48.53 -10.07
CA VAL A 366 8.94 -47.92 -11.36
C VAL A 366 7.42 -47.84 -11.45
N MET A 367 6.78 -46.81 -10.88
CA MET A 367 5.36 -46.42 -11.15
C MET A 367 4.97 -44.98 -10.68
N LYS A 368 5.92 -44.07 -10.40
CA LYS A 368 5.63 -42.72 -9.82
C LYS A 368 6.03 -41.50 -10.66
N ALA A 369 6.21 -41.64 -11.98
CA ALA A 369 6.68 -40.52 -12.82
C ALA A 369 5.60 -39.46 -13.14
N ASP A 370 4.32 -39.85 -13.22
CA ASP A 370 3.26 -38.93 -13.64
C ASP A 370 2.81 -37.98 -12.51
N GLU A 371 2.59 -38.46 -11.28
CA GLU A 371 2.13 -37.61 -10.15
C GLU A 371 3.14 -36.51 -9.73
N SER A 372 4.45 -36.73 -9.92
CA SER A 372 5.49 -35.75 -9.59
C SER A 372 5.50 -34.54 -10.53
N SER A 373 5.10 -34.72 -11.79
CA SER A 373 5.06 -33.61 -12.76
C SER A 373 3.86 -32.67 -12.51
N PHE A 374 2.74 -33.23 -12.03
CA PHE A 374 1.50 -32.50 -11.80
C PHE A 374 1.51 -31.67 -10.51
N SER A 375 2.05 -32.20 -9.41
CA SER A 375 2.25 -31.43 -8.17
C SER A 375 3.20 -30.25 -8.39
N LYS A 376 4.23 -30.44 -9.24
CA LYS A 376 5.19 -29.40 -9.61
C LYS A 376 4.55 -28.24 -10.38
N ARG A 377 3.59 -28.50 -11.28
CA ARG A 377 2.91 -27.47 -12.11
C ARG A 377 1.93 -26.60 -11.33
N ASN A 378 1.19 -27.18 -10.37
CA ASN A 378 0.33 -26.41 -9.48
C ASN A 378 1.18 -25.54 -8.52
N ASN A 379 2.28 -26.09 -7.99
CA ASN A 379 3.20 -25.34 -7.14
C ASN A 379 3.86 -24.16 -7.89
N ASP A 380 4.18 -24.32 -9.18
CA ASP A 380 4.78 -23.23 -9.98
C ASP A 380 3.81 -22.06 -10.20
N THR A 381 2.54 -22.34 -10.53
CA THR A 381 1.52 -21.28 -10.69
C THR A 381 1.27 -20.56 -9.36
N GLN A 382 1.17 -21.32 -8.27
CA GLN A 382 1.05 -20.78 -6.93
C GLN A 382 2.25 -19.88 -6.56
N HIS A 383 3.49 -20.30 -6.84
CA HIS A 383 4.69 -19.50 -6.58
C HIS A 383 4.72 -18.21 -7.42
N ARG A 384 4.26 -18.25 -8.67
CA ARG A 384 4.12 -17.05 -9.51
C ARG A 384 3.11 -16.06 -8.93
N VAL A 385 1.94 -16.53 -8.52
CA VAL A 385 0.90 -15.69 -7.85
C VAL A 385 1.46 -15.09 -6.56
N GLN A 386 2.09 -15.90 -5.70
CA GLN A 386 2.67 -15.43 -4.45
C GLN A 386 3.80 -14.42 -4.66
N THR A 387 4.60 -14.56 -5.72
CA THR A 387 5.67 -13.62 -6.08
C THR A 387 5.13 -12.23 -6.41
N LEU A 388 4.06 -12.16 -7.20
CA LEU A 388 3.40 -10.89 -7.53
C LEU A 388 2.66 -10.31 -6.31
N LEU A 389 2.04 -11.17 -5.50
CA LEU A 389 1.39 -10.76 -4.25
C LEU A 389 2.37 -10.13 -3.26
N VAL A 390 3.60 -10.67 -3.16
CA VAL A 390 4.68 -10.07 -2.38
C VAL A 390 4.98 -8.64 -2.84
N ALA A 391 5.03 -8.38 -4.14
CA ALA A 391 5.26 -7.03 -4.67
C ALA A 391 4.10 -6.06 -4.35
N LEU A 392 2.84 -6.52 -4.46
CA LEU A 392 1.66 -5.73 -4.09
C LEU A 392 1.65 -5.38 -2.60
N LEU A 393 1.93 -6.35 -1.73
CA LEU A 393 2.00 -6.12 -0.29
C LEU A 393 3.19 -5.23 0.10
N HIS A 394 4.33 -5.38 -0.57
CA HIS A 394 5.46 -4.48 -0.37
C HIS A 394 5.06 -3.03 -0.63
N ALA A 395 4.36 -2.75 -1.73
CA ALA A 395 3.85 -1.41 -2.04
C ALA A 395 2.90 -0.89 -0.95
N ALA A 396 1.97 -1.76 -0.53
CA ALA A 396 0.99 -1.44 0.50
C ALA A 396 1.64 -1.04 1.83
N THR A 397 2.74 -1.72 2.19
CA THR A 397 3.49 -1.41 3.41
C THR A 397 4.41 -0.20 3.27
N SER A 398 4.91 0.11 2.07
CA SER A 398 5.98 1.09 1.86
C SER A 398 5.50 2.48 1.47
N LEU A 399 4.37 2.63 0.76
CA LEU A 399 4.06 3.90 0.09
C LEU A 399 3.12 4.88 0.86
N ALA A 400 2.30 4.45 1.84
CA ALA A 400 1.50 5.26 2.81
C ALA A 400 0.56 6.43 2.29
N PRO A 401 -0.53 6.82 3.02
CA PRO A 401 -1.84 6.96 2.37
C PRO A 401 -2.36 8.36 2.03
N HIS A 402 -2.72 8.59 0.75
CA HIS A 402 -3.85 9.45 0.33
C HIS A 402 -4.64 8.92 -0.91
N GLN A 403 -4.13 7.95 -1.68
CA GLN A 403 -4.80 7.32 -2.84
C GLN A 403 -5.01 5.80 -2.71
N TYR A 404 -5.08 5.26 -1.48
CA TYR A 404 -4.87 3.82 -1.19
C TYR A 404 -6.15 3.04 -0.92
N GLU A 405 -7.28 3.70 -0.72
CA GLU A 405 -8.50 3.03 -0.25
C GLU A 405 -8.97 1.94 -1.22
N ASP A 406 -9.20 2.30 -2.49
CA ASP A 406 -9.60 1.36 -3.53
C ASP A 406 -8.61 0.19 -3.68
N PHE A 407 -7.30 0.49 -3.64
CA PHE A 407 -6.26 -0.52 -3.77
C PHE A 407 -6.24 -1.50 -2.58
N CYS A 408 -6.30 -0.98 -1.35
CA CYS A 408 -6.33 -1.82 -0.15
C CYS A 408 -7.60 -2.66 -0.08
N GLN A 409 -8.75 -2.12 -0.49
CA GLN A 409 -10.00 -2.90 -0.54
C GLN A 409 -9.91 -4.05 -1.56
N GLN A 410 -9.42 -3.77 -2.77
CA GLN A 410 -9.22 -4.81 -3.79
C GLN A 410 -8.20 -5.86 -3.34
N LEU A 411 -7.09 -5.43 -2.75
CA LEU A 411 -6.08 -6.35 -2.24
C LEU A 411 -6.64 -7.23 -1.11
N VAL A 412 -7.41 -6.68 -0.18
CA VAL A 412 -8.06 -7.44 0.91
C VAL A 412 -9.06 -8.46 0.35
N GLN A 413 -9.86 -8.08 -0.65
CA GLN A 413 -10.78 -9.01 -1.32
C GLN A 413 -10.01 -10.18 -1.96
N PHE A 414 -8.92 -9.88 -2.67
CA PHE A 414 -8.07 -10.90 -3.27
C PHE A 414 -7.36 -11.79 -2.24
N LEU A 415 -6.87 -11.22 -1.13
CA LEU A 415 -6.26 -11.99 -0.05
C LEU A 415 -7.26 -12.98 0.59
N ASN A 416 -8.51 -12.57 0.76
CA ASN A 416 -9.57 -13.44 1.28
C ASN A 416 -9.95 -14.55 0.30
N LEU A 417 -9.87 -14.32 -1.02
CA LEU A 417 -10.06 -15.36 -2.04
C LEU A 417 -9.01 -16.48 -1.93
N LEU A 418 -7.79 -16.14 -1.49
CA LEU A 418 -6.68 -17.08 -1.38
C LEU A 418 -6.63 -17.86 -0.05
N GLU A 419 -7.54 -17.58 0.89
CA GLU A 419 -7.61 -18.23 2.22
C GLU A 419 -6.25 -18.29 2.95
N LEU A 420 -5.48 -17.21 2.84
CA LEU A 420 -4.10 -17.17 3.37
C LEU A 420 -4.08 -17.06 4.89
N HIS A 421 -3.18 -17.81 5.51
CA HIS A 421 -2.91 -17.76 6.94
C HIS A 421 -1.77 -16.79 7.24
N LEU A 422 -1.79 -16.15 8.41
CA LEU A 422 -0.74 -15.21 8.86
C LEU A 422 0.52 -15.89 9.43
N GLU A 423 0.53 -17.22 9.48
CA GLU A 423 1.62 -18.00 10.04
C GLU A 423 2.80 -18.12 9.06
N GLY A 424 4.01 -18.09 9.60
CA GLY A 424 5.22 -18.29 8.80
C GLY A 424 6.45 -17.59 9.38
N LYS A 425 7.63 -18.10 9.01
CA LYS A 425 8.90 -17.49 9.38
C LYS A 425 9.13 -16.26 8.51
N SER A 426 9.53 -15.15 9.14
CA SER A 426 9.96 -13.96 8.41
C SER A 426 11.31 -14.23 7.76
N GLU A 427 11.36 -14.21 6.42
CA GLU A 427 12.61 -14.18 5.67
C GLU A 427 13.11 -12.73 5.46
N ASN A 428 14.24 -12.58 4.77
CA ASN A 428 14.96 -11.31 4.63
C ASN A 428 14.72 -10.66 3.27
N LEU A 429 14.66 -9.33 3.23
CA LEU A 429 14.29 -8.55 2.04
C LEU A 429 15.17 -8.78 0.80
N TRP A 430 16.40 -9.30 0.95
CA TRP A 430 17.22 -9.67 -0.20
C TRP A 430 16.57 -10.75 -1.09
N GLN A 431 15.65 -11.56 -0.56
CA GLN A 431 14.92 -12.56 -1.36
C GLN A 431 14.03 -11.96 -2.45
N LEU A 432 13.71 -10.66 -2.38
CA LEU A 432 12.99 -9.95 -3.46
C LEU A 432 13.70 -10.07 -4.82
N GLY A 433 15.03 -10.14 -4.82
CA GLY A 433 15.86 -10.38 -6.02
C GLY A 433 16.46 -11.79 -6.06
N GLY A 434 15.97 -12.70 -5.22
CA GLY A 434 16.41 -14.10 -5.15
C GLY A 434 15.54 -15.03 -6.00
N LEU A 435 15.84 -16.32 -5.97
CA LEU A 435 15.11 -17.35 -6.72
C LEU A 435 13.73 -17.67 -6.12
N THR A 436 13.48 -17.27 -4.87
CA THR A 436 12.30 -17.65 -4.09
C THR A 436 11.63 -16.45 -3.41
N PRO A 437 11.22 -15.40 -4.15
CA PRO A 437 10.63 -14.20 -3.56
C PRO A 437 9.31 -14.47 -2.82
N TRP A 438 8.55 -15.49 -3.22
CA TRP A 438 7.30 -15.90 -2.56
C TRP A 438 7.47 -16.27 -1.08
N CYS A 439 8.67 -16.67 -0.64
CA CYS A 439 8.96 -16.93 0.78
C CYS A 439 8.82 -15.68 1.68
N LEU A 440 8.76 -14.47 1.10
CA LEU A 440 8.53 -13.23 1.83
C LEU A 440 7.06 -12.95 2.12
N LEU A 441 6.13 -13.75 1.58
CA LEU A 441 4.70 -13.54 1.76
C LEU A 441 4.29 -13.41 3.24
N PRO A 442 4.71 -14.31 4.17
CA PRO A 442 4.33 -14.17 5.58
C PRO A 442 4.83 -12.86 6.21
N ARG A 443 6.05 -12.42 5.86
CA ARG A 443 6.61 -11.16 6.35
C ARG A 443 5.76 -9.96 5.94
N PHE A 444 5.39 -9.90 4.67
CA PHE A 444 4.62 -8.78 4.13
C PHE A 444 3.16 -8.80 4.56
N LEU A 445 2.52 -9.98 4.70
CA LEU A 445 1.19 -10.10 5.29
C LEU A 445 1.17 -9.60 6.73
N GLN A 446 2.12 -10.04 7.56
CA GLN A 446 2.23 -9.58 8.94
C GLN A 446 2.52 -8.08 9.01
N GLY A 447 3.38 -7.55 8.12
CA GLY A 447 3.64 -6.11 8.01
C GLY A 447 2.41 -5.31 7.59
N PHE A 448 1.60 -5.85 6.66
CA PHE A 448 0.38 -5.23 6.16
C PHE A 448 -0.71 -5.12 7.24
N VAL A 449 -0.80 -6.09 8.15
CA VAL A 449 -1.75 -6.05 9.29
C VAL A 449 -1.21 -5.24 10.47
N LYS A 450 0.08 -5.33 10.78
CA LYS A 450 0.68 -4.66 11.95
C LYS A 450 1.00 -3.18 11.73
N SER A 451 1.06 -2.71 10.48
CA SER A 451 1.47 -1.35 10.18
C SER A 451 0.45 -0.32 10.66
N SER A 452 0.92 0.68 11.40
CA SER A 452 0.11 1.83 11.81
C SER A 452 -0.31 2.72 10.64
N HIS A 453 0.11 2.44 9.41
CA HIS A 453 -0.21 3.21 8.20
C HIS A 453 -1.25 2.50 7.32
N THR A 454 -1.39 1.19 7.44
CA THR A 454 -2.42 0.41 6.73
C THR A 454 -3.73 0.39 7.55
N PRO A 455 -4.89 0.52 6.90
CA PRO A 455 -6.22 0.41 7.53
C PRO A 455 -6.74 -1.03 7.41
N VAL A 456 -5.97 -2.04 7.88
CA VAL A 456 -6.34 -3.45 7.73
C VAL A 456 -6.11 -4.21 9.03
N GLU A 457 -7.10 -4.99 9.43
CA GLU A 457 -7.09 -5.89 10.57
C GLU A 457 -7.27 -7.35 10.11
N PHE A 458 -6.91 -8.31 10.95
CA PHE A 458 -7.10 -9.73 10.68
C PHE A 458 -7.87 -10.39 11.83
N ALA A 459 -9.00 -10.99 11.50
CA ALA A 459 -9.87 -11.73 12.40
C ALA A 459 -10.40 -12.96 11.66
N GLU A 460 -9.54 -13.96 11.46
CA GLU A 460 -9.74 -15.15 10.60
C GLU A 460 -9.74 -14.82 9.09
N PHE A 461 -10.22 -13.65 8.71
CA PHE A 461 -10.12 -13.05 7.38
C PHE A 461 -9.57 -11.62 7.47
N PHE A 462 -9.11 -11.09 6.34
CA PHE A 462 -8.63 -9.70 6.24
C PHE A 462 -9.81 -8.73 6.18
N VAL A 463 -9.78 -7.68 7.01
CA VAL A 463 -10.83 -6.67 7.12
C VAL A 463 -10.25 -5.27 6.89
N TYR A 464 -10.82 -4.53 5.94
CA TYR A 464 -10.47 -3.12 5.72
C TYR A 464 -11.19 -2.22 6.73
N THR A 465 -10.44 -1.52 7.59
CA THR A 465 -10.93 -0.59 8.62
C THR A 465 -10.46 0.84 8.33
N PRO A 466 -11.20 1.64 7.52
CA PRO A 466 -10.76 2.96 7.09
C PRO A 466 -10.56 3.90 8.30
N LYS A 467 -9.34 4.45 8.44
CA LYS A 467 -8.94 5.32 9.58
C LYS A 467 -9.77 6.58 9.75
N ASN A 468 -10.40 7.07 8.68
CA ASN A 468 -11.25 8.27 8.70
C ASN A 468 -12.76 7.97 8.82
N SER A 469 -13.18 6.70 8.78
CA SER A 469 -14.59 6.32 8.62
C SER A 469 -15.50 6.72 9.76
N ILE A 470 -15.01 6.79 11.00
CA ILE A 470 -15.86 7.21 12.13
C ILE A 470 -16.17 8.71 12.04
N LYS A 471 -15.18 9.55 11.68
CA LYS A 471 -15.39 11.00 11.61
C LYS A 471 -16.11 11.39 10.32
N GLU A 472 -15.75 10.76 9.21
CA GLU A 472 -16.29 11.08 7.88
C GLU A 472 -17.67 10.45 7.64
N SER A 473 -17.96 9.25 8.17
CA SER A 473 -19.34 8.73 8.17
C SER A 473 -20.23 9.51 9.14
N LYS A 474 -19.72 9.95 10.29
CA LYS A 474 -20.44 10.89 11.17
C LYS A 474 -20.68 12.23 10.48
N MET A 475 -19.71 12.77 9.74
CA MET A 475 -19.89 14.02 8.97
C MET A 475 -20.87 13.83 7.81
N LYS A 476 -20.85 12.70 7.09
CA LYS A 476 -21.83 12.40 6.04
C LYS A 476 -23.24 12.15 6.60
N SER A 477 -23.37 11.44 7.72
CA SER A 477 -24.65 11.27 8.41
C SER A 477 -25.16 12.57 9.00
N MET A 478 -24.28 13.39 9.58
CA MET A 478 -24.64 14.72 10.06
C MET A 478 -25.04 15.62 8.90
N ALA A 479 -24.29 15.66 7.79
CA ALA A 479 -24.67 16.43 6.60
C ALA A 479 -26.02 15.99 6.03
N LYS A 480 -26.30 14.67 5.99
CA LYS A 480 -27.61 14.14 5.59
C LYS A 480 -28.71 14.55 6.56
N LEU A 481 -28.46 14.51 7.87
CA LEU A 481 -29.41 14.95 8.89
C LEU A 481 -29.64 16.46 8.84
N TRP A 482 -28.59 17.25 8.59
CA TRP A 482 -28.67 18.70 8.39
C TRP A 482 -29.45 19.05 7.14
N LEU A 483 -29.18 18.39 6.01
CA LEU A 483 -29.95 18.57 4.78
C LEU A 483 -31.41 18.15 4.96
N ALA A 484 -31.68 17.00 5.61
CA ALA A 484 -33.04 16.57 5.92
C ALA A 484 -33.77 17.58 6.81
N HIS A 485 -33.09 18.09 7.84
CA HIS A 485 -33.59 19.11 8.75
C HIS A 485 -33.85 20.44 8.03
N ASP A 486 -32.96 20.90 7.16
CA ASP A 486 -33.15 22.13 6.37
C ASP A 486 -34.28 21.97 5.35
N THR A 487 -34.41 20.79 4.75
CA THR A 487 -35.53 20.48 3.83
C THR A 487 -36.86 20.49 4.59
N GLU A 488 -36.91 19.89 5.78
CA GLU A 488 -38.10 19.88 6.64
C GLU A 488 -38.45 21.30 7.12
N LYS A 489 -37.45 22.10 7.49
CA LYS A 489 -37.63 23.51 7.86
C LYS A 489 -38.20 24.34 6.71
N GLU A 490 -37.70 24.14 5.50
CA GLU A 490 -38.20 24.85 4.32
C GLU A 490 -39.58 24.34 3.89
N GLN A 491 -39.88 23.05 4.09
CA GLN A 491 -41.21 22.47 3.90
C GLN A 491 -42.23 23.03 4.91
N ILE A 492 -41.85 23.22 6.17
CA ILE A 492 -42.69 23.86 7.20
C ILE A 492 -42.93 25.33 6.83
N ARG A 493 -41.89 26.06 6.41
CA ARG A 493 -42.00 27.46 5.94
C ARG A 493 -42.95 27.63 4.76
N THR A 494 -42.84 26.76 3.77
CA THR A 494 -43.69 26.78 2.57
C THR A 494 -45.11 26.27 2.83
N SER A 495 -45.38 25.64 3.97
CA SER A 495 -46.73 25.15 4.34
C SER A 495 -47.61 26.19 5.07
N LEU A 496 -47.04 27.29 5.56
CA LEU A 496 -47.78 28.31 6.33
C LEU A 496 -48.31 29.41 5.40
N PRO A 497 -49.62 29.71 5.41
CA PRO A 497 -50.17 30.79 4.59
C PRO A 497 -49.74 32.16 5.11
N LEU A 498 -49.68 33.14 4.22
CA LEU A 498 -49.49 34.55 4.58
C LEU A 498 -50.83 35.20 4.96
N TYR A 499 -51.90 34.79 4.27
CA TYR A 499 -53.25 35.31 4.47
C TYR A 499 -54.23 34.22 4.90
N VAL A 500 -55.09 34.56 5.84
CA VAL A 500 -56.20 33.73 6.30
C VAL A 500 -57.51 34.47 6.02
N VAL A 501 -58.42 33.83 5.28
CA VAL A 501 -59.71 34.41 4.88
C VAL A 501 -60.85 33.61 5.51
N PRO A 502 -61.50 34.09 6.59
CA PRO A 502 -62.59 33.35 7.21
C PRO A 502 -63.91 33.51 6.46
N GLN A 503 -64.67 32.41 6.34
CA GLN A 503 -66.07 32.46 5.95
C GLN A 503 -66.97 33.03 7.07
N GLU A 504 -68.21 33.37 6.72
CA GLU A 504 -69.18 33.97 7.65
C GLU A 504 -69.35 33.11 8.92
N ASP A 505 -69.53 31.80 8.76
CA ASP A 505 -69.79 30.89 9.88
C ASP A 505 -68.61 30.77 10.84
N VAL A 506 -67.38 30.89 10.33
CA VAL A 506 -66.14 30.88 11.14
C VAL A 506 -66.09 32.11 12.05
N LEU A 507 -66.44 33.28 11.51
CA LEU A 507 -66.48 34.53 12.29
C LEU A 507 -67.55 34.50 13.38
N LEU A 508 -68.66 33.79 13.15
CA LEU A 508 -69.75 33.67 14.10
C LEU A 508 -69.47 32.63 15.19
N GLN A 509 -69.01 31.44 14.82
CA GLN A 509 -68.89 30.31 15.74
C GLN A 509 -67.49 30.12 16.33
N ARG A 510 -66.44 30.70 15.73
CA ARG A 510 -65.03 30.51 16.11
C ARG A 510 -64.25 31.83 16.18
N LEU A 511 -64.90 32.90 16.64
CA LEU A 511 -64.28 34.23 16.80
C LEU A 511 -63.03 34.23 17.70
N GLU A 512 -63.00 33.39 18.75
CA GLU A 512 -61.85 33.32 19.66
C GLU A 512 -60.60 32.72 18.98
N VAL A 513 -60.78 31.85 17.99
CA VAL A 513 -59.69 31.33 17.16
C VAL A 513 -59.06 32.44 16.31
N MET A 514 -59.89 33.27 15.68
CA MET A 514 -59.42 34.41 14.88
C MET A 514 -58.67 35.44 15.74
N LYS A 515 -59.11 35.67 16.97
CA LYS A 515 -58.37 36.50 17.94
C LYS A 515 -57.01 35.91 18.30
N LYS A 516 -56.93 34.58 18.49
CA LYS A 516 -55.65 33.88 18.77
C LYS A 516 -54.69 34.03 17.59
N ILE A 517 -55.19 33.86 16.36
CA ILE A 517 -54.40 34.05 15.13
C ILE A 517 -53.86 35.49 15.03
N LEU A 518 -54.73 36.49 15.26
CA LEU A 518 -54.34 37.91 15.16
C LEU A 518 -53.29 38.31 16.22
N LYS A 519 -53.34 37.72 17.43
CA LYS A 519 -52.36 37.96 18.50
C LYS A 519 -50.97 37.37 18.24
N LYS A 520 -50.85 36.36 17.38
CA LYS A 520 -49.61 35.61 17.14
C LYS A 520 -48.67 36.26 16.12
N ASP A 521 -48.98 37.47 15.67
CA ASP A 521 -48.10 38.38 14.92
C ASP A 521 -47.53 37.90 13.57
N LYS A 522 -47.85 36.70 13.10
CA LYS A 522 -47.25 36.10 11.89
C LYS A 522 -48.18 36.03 10.67
N LEU A 523 -49.49 36.22 10.85
CA LEU A 523 -50.51 36.02 9.81
C LEU A 523 -51.34 37.29 9.59
N ILE A 524 -51.81 37.50 8.35
CA ILE A 524 -52.75 38.56 8.01
C ILE A 524 -54.15 37.96 7.86
N VAL A 525 -55.12 38.48 8.61
CA VAL A 525 -56.52 38.09 8.48
C VAL A 525 -57.21 39.04 7.49
N ALA A 526 -57.71 38.49 6.39
CA ALA A 526 -58.39 39.24 5.35
C ALA A 526 -59.88 38.88 5.32
N ILE A 527 -60.75 39.87 5.47
CA ILE A 527 -62.20 39.70 5.45
C ILE A 527 -62.73 40.21 4.12
N ALA A 528 -63.45 39.37 3.39
CA ALA A 528 -64.14 39.80 2.17
C ALA A 528 -65.24 40.83 2.52
N GLU A 529 -65.30 41.92 1.76
CA GLU A 529 -66.30 42.98 1.96
C GLU A 529 -67.73 42.44 1.86
N GLY A 530 -68.00 41.48 0.98
CA GLY A 530 -69.30 40.81 0.89
C GLY A 530 -69.67 40.07 2.18
N THR A 531 -68.72 39.40 2.83
CA THR A 531 -68.92 38.77 4.15
C THR A 531 -69.19 39.81 5.24
N PHE A 532 -68.45 40.92 5.22
CA PHE A 532 -68.67 42.03 6.17
C PHE A 532 -70.07 42.64 5.99
N ARG A 533 -70.50 42.91 4.74
CA ARG A 533 -71.84 43.42 4.42
C ARG A 533 -72.94 42.43 4.82
N SER A 534 -72.75 41.13 4.59
CA SER A 534 -73.68 40.08 5.02
C SER A 534 -73.90 40.09 6.54
N LEU A 535 -72.81 40.20 7.31
CA LEU A 535 -72.86 40.35 8.77
C LEU A 535 -73.55 41.66 9.16
N ASP A 536 -73.27 42.76 8.46
CA ASP A 536 -73.87 44.06 8.73
C ASP A 536 -75.40 44.08 8.54
N MET A 537 -75.94 43.29 7.61
CA MET A 537 -77.38 43.12 7.43
C MET A 537 -78.05 42.23 8.50
N LYS A 538 -77.28 41.38 9.20
CA LYS A 538 -77.79 40.40 10.20
C LYS A 538 -77.55 40.84 11.65
N LYS A 539 -77.51 42.16 11.91
CA LYS A 539 -77.17 42.80 13.20
C LYS A 539 -78.05 42.40 14.39
N ASP A 540 -79.20 41.79 14.17
CA ASP A 540 -80.13 41.41 15.24
C ASP A 540 -79.57 40.33 16.18
N LYS A 541 -78.63 39.50 15.69
CA LYS A 541 -78.00 38.45 16.50
C LYS A 541 -76.87 38.98 17.38
N ALA A 542 -76.81 38.51 18.62
CA ALA A 542 -75.76 38.90 19.58
C ALA A 542 -74.35 38.51 19.11
N GLU A 543 -74.19 37.36 18.46
CA GLU A 543 -72.90 36.88 17.93
C GLU A 543 -72.39 37.76 16.79
N VAL A 544 -73.29 38.19 15.89
CA VAL A 544 -72.97 39.09 14.77
C VAL A 544 -72.48 40.45 15.30
N ARG A 545 -73.16 41.02 16.32
CA ARG A 545 -72.72 42.25 16.98
C ARG A 545 -71.37 42.11 17.69
N LYS A 546 -71.04 40.92 18.19
CA LYS A 546 -69.73 40.63 18.82
C LYS A 546 -68.62 40.56 17.75
N ALA A 547 -68.88 39.90 16.62
CA ALA A 547 -67.95 39.82 15.50
C ALA A 547 -67.71 41.19 14.85
N LEU A 548 -68.76 41.97 14.54
CA LEU A 548 -68.63 43.31 13.96
C LEU A 548 -67.88 44.28 14.87
N ARG A 549 -68.14 44.25 16.18
CA ARG A 549 -67.37 45.05 17.16
C ARG A 549 -65.89 44.70 17.11
N TRP A 550 -65.55 43.41 17.10
CA TRP A 550 -64.15 42.97 17.03
C TRP A 550 -63.46 43.44 15.74
N ILE A 551 -64.14 43.30 14.58
CA ILE A 551 -63.62 43.73 13.29
C ILE A 551 -63.35 45.25 13.31
N ASN A 552 -64.35 46.04 13.71
CA ASN A 552 -64.24 47.50 13.71
C ASN A 552 -63.17 48.03 14.69
N THR A 553 -62.93 47.33 15.82
CA THR A 553 -61.89 47.71 16.77
C THR A 553 -60.47 47.45 16.24
N HIS A 554 -60.28 46.47 15.35
CA HIS A 554 -58.94 46.02 14.92
C HIS A 554 -58.61 46.34 13.46
N ILE A 555 -59.52 46.99 12.74
CA ILE A 555 -59.30 47.35 11.34
C ILE A 555 -58.31 48.52 11.23
N SER A 556 -57.28 48.35 10.40
CA SER A 556 -56.33 49.42 10.07
C SER A 556 -55.81 49.21 8.66
N LYS A 557 -55.55 50.31 7.92
CA LYS A 557 -55.05 50.25 6.53
C LYS A 557 -53.71 49.52 6.44
N ASP A 558 -52.86 49.63 7.47
CA ASP A 558 -51.57 48.93 7.59
C ASP A 558 -51.60 47.80 8.62
N GLY A 559 -52.78 47.50 9.18
CA GLY A 559 -52.98 46.47 10.19
C GLY A 559 -52.95 45.05 9.62
N ARG A 560 -52.84 44.08 10.54
CA ARG A 560 -52.94 42.64 10.23
C ARG A 560 -54.38 42.15 10.00
N LEU A 561 -55.39 42.98 10.29
CA LEU A 561 -56.78 42.72 9.92
C LEU A 561 -57.20 43.70 8.83
N ARG A 562 -57.63 43.18 7.67
CA ARG A 562 -57.97 43.98 6.49
C ARG A 562 -59.32 43.59 5.93
N ILE A 563 -60.07 44.57 5.42
CA ILE A 563 -61.25 44.32 4.59
C ILE A 563 -60.84 44.48 3.13
N ILE A 564 -61.15 43.47 2.31
CA ILE A 564 -60.79 43.43 0.89
C ILE A 564 -62.05 43.56 0.05
N PRO A 565 -62.09 44.47 -0.95
CA PRO A 565 -63.29 44.71 -1.75
C PRO A 565 -63.48 43.57 -2.76
N CYS A 566 -64.17 42.52 -2.29
CA CYS A 566 -64.53 41.28 -2.96
C CYS A 566 -65.88 40.78 -2.43
N SER A 567 -66.69 40.17 -3.30
CA SER A 567 -68.03 39.66 -2.98
C SER A 567 -68.00 38.37 -2.16
N THR A 568 -67.03 37.48 -2.38
CA THR A 568 -66.90 36.21 -1.67
C THR A 568 -65.50 36.01 -1.09
N PRO A 569 -65.36 35.18 -0.03
CA PRO A 569 -64.06 34.74 0.51
C PRO A 569 -63.12 34.12 -0.54
N GLU A 570 -63.66 33.39 -1.50
CA GLU A 570 -62.90 32.71 -2.55
C GLU A 570 -62.31 33.73 -3.55
N MET A 571 -63.12 34.69 -4.00
CA MET A 571 -62.64 35.81 -4.84
C MET A 571 -61.64 36.70 -4.09
N CYS A 572 -61.79 36.81 -2.76
CA CYS A 572 -60.83 37.51 -1.92
C CYS A 572 -59.47 36.82 -1.92
N ALA A 573 -59.44 35.48 -1.84
CA ALA A 573 -58.22 34.71 -1.92
C ALA A 573 -57.53 34.81 -3.30
N GLU A 574 -58.29 34.74 -4.40
CA GLU A 574 -57.77 34.91 -5.75
C GLU A 574 -57.12 36.28 -5.98
N LYS A 575 -57.78 37.34 -5.48
CA LYS A 575 -57.26 38.70 -5.56
C LYS A 575 -55.96 38.89 -4.77
N LEU A 576 -55.85 38.23 -3.61
CA LEU A 576 -54.64 38.29 -2.78
C LEU A 576 -53.45 37.58 -3.44
N VAL A 577 -53.68 36.47 -4.13
CA VAL A 577 -52.62 35.75 -4.87
C VAL A 577 -52.16 36.54 -6.09
N THR A 578 -53.08 37.18 -6.83
CA THR A 578 -52.73 37.96 -8.04
C THR A 578 -52.02 39.28 -7.76
N GLN A 579 -52.10 39.81 -6.54
CA GLN A 579 -51.38 41.03 -6.11
C GLN A 579 -49.94 40.74 -5.62
N ALA A 580 -49.52 39.48 -5.59
CA ALA A 580 -48.19 39.09 -5.13
C ALA A 580 -47.11 39.24 -6.22
N PRO A 581 -45.86 39.60 -5.87
CA PRO A 581 -44.74 39.56 -6.81
C PRO A 581 -44.53 38.15 -7.36
N THR A 582 -44.22 38.01 -8.66
CA THR A 582 -44.02 36.72 -9.36
C THR A 582 -42.94 35.82 -8.75
N THR A 583 -42.09 36.34 -7.88
CA THR A 583 -41.04 35.61 -7.16
C THR A 583 -41.48 35.06 -5.80
N SER A 584 -42.70 35.38 -5.34
CA SER A 584 -43.20 35.06 -4.00
C SER A 584 -44.38 34.08 -4.09
N THR A 585 -44.24 32.86 -3.58
CA THR A 585 -45.36 31.94 -3.40
C THR A 585 -46.26 32.43 -2.27
N VAL A 586 -47.20 33.33 -2.57
CA VAL A 586 -48.17 33.81 -1.59
C VAL A 586 -49.25 32.73 -1.41
N PHE A 587 -49.26 32.15 -0.22
CA PHE A 587 -50.23 31.15 0.21
C PHE A 587 -51.40 31.80 0.95
N VAL A 588 -52.62 31.58 0.47
CA VAL A 588 -53.87 32.06 1.09
C VAL A 588 -54.72 30.86 1.49
N THR A 589 -55.17 30.82 2.74
CA THR A 589 -56.07 29.77 3.23
C THR A 589 -57.44 30.36 3.56
N VAL A 590 -58.48 29.85 2.90
CA VAL A 590 -59.88 30.12 3.21
C VAL A 590 -60.32 29.17 4.32
N LEU A 591 -60.79 29.71 5.43
CA LEU A 591 -61.25 28.92 6.57
C LEU A 591 -62.75 28.66 6.50
N THR A 592 -63.14 27.41 6.70
CA THR A 592 -64.53 26.96 6.76
C THR A 592 -64.80 26.07 7.98
N LEU A 593 -66.08 25.87 8.31
CA LEU A 593 -66.52 24.87 9.28
C LEU A 593 -66.85 23.51 8.64
N LEU A 594 -66.88 23.42 7.31
CA LEU A 594 -67.14 22.18 6.59
C LEU A 594 -65.96 21.22 6.72
N MET A 595 -66.23 19.92 6.83
CA MET A 595 -65.20 18.88 6.75
C MET A 595 -64.75 18.78 5.29
N ILE A 596 -63.51 19.18 5.01
CA ILE A 596 -62.91 19.06 3.68
C ILE A 596 -61.92 17.90 3.73
N GLY A 597 -62.03 16.96 2.79
CA GLY A 597 -61.09 15.84 2.68
C GLY A 597 -59.66 16.35 2.54
N THR A 598 -58.73 15.75 3.30
CA THR A 598 -57.33 16.18 3.41
C THR A 598 -56.61 16.11 2.06
N ASN A 599 -56.58 17.19 1.29
CA ASN A 599 -55.74 17.29 0.12
C ASN A 599 -54.36 17.80 0.53
N ARG A 600 -53.35 16.92 0.47
CA ARG A 600 -51.94 17.19 0.79
C ARG A 600 -51.21 18.05 -0.25
N VAL A 601 -51.90 18.56 -1.27
CA VAL A 601 -51.29 19.33 -2.36
C VAL A 601 -51.33 20.81 -2.01
N ILE A 602 -50.14 21.37 -1.74
CA ILE A 602 -49.96 22.80 -1.44
C ILE A 602 -50.22 23.60 -2.72
N LYS A 603 -51.38 24.25 -2.81
CA LYS A 603 -51.76 25.18 -3.88
C LYS A 603 -51.68 26.62 -3.37
N PRO A 604 -51.54 27.64 -4.24
CA PRO A 604 -51.52 29.04 -3.84
C PRO A 604 -52.77 29.46 -3.02
N ILE A 605 -53.89 28.77 -3.25
CA ILE A 605 -55.14 28.92 -2.49
C ILE A 605 -55.54 27.55 -1.95
N THR A 606 -55.76 27.46 -0.64
CA THR A 606 -56.29 26.27 0.02
C THR A 606 -57.58 26.60 0.76
N VAL A 607 -58.50 25.64 0.85
CA VAL A 607 -59.70 25.74 1.69
C VAL A 607 -59.58 24.66 2.76
N GLU A 608 -59.62 25.04 4.03
CA GLU A 608 -59.33 24.15 5.15
C GLU A 608 -60.34 24.35 6.28
N ASN A 609 -60.60 23.28 7.03
CA ASN A 609 -61.38 23.38 8.25
C ASN A 609 -60.61 24.21 9.29
N VAL A 610 -61.32 25.06 10.05
CA VAL A 610 -60.72 25.94 11.07
C VAL A 610 -59.91 25.15 12.11
N GLU A 611 -60.41 23.99 12.54
CA GLU A 611 -59.76 23.19 13.59
C GLU A 611 -58.49 22.49 13.06
N ASP A 612 -58.56 21.95 11.84
CA ASP A 612 -57.42 21.34 11.16
C ASP A 612 -56.31 22.37 10.91
N PHE A 613 -56.68 23.57 10.46
CA PHE A 613 -55.76 24.69 10.31
C PHE A 613 -55.08 25.04 11.64
N CYS A 614 -55.83 25.11 12.74
CA CYS A 614 -55.28 25.45 14.05
C CYS A 614 -54.31 24.38 14.56
N ALA A 615 -54.65 23.09 14.40
CA ALA A 615 -53.78 21.99 14.78
C ALA A 615 -52.48 22.01 13.98
N ARG A 616 -52.57 22.23 12.66
CA ARG A 616 -51.41 22.36 11.77
C ARG A 616 -50.54 23.56 12.11
N TYR A 617 -51.17 24.71 12.39
CA TYR A 617 -50.48 25.94 12.77
C TYR A 617 -49.78 25.84 14.12
N ASP A 618 -50.45 25.29 15.14
CA ASP A 618 -49.85 25.11 16.47
C ASP A 618 -48.72 24.07 16.45
N LYS A 619 -48.81 23.04 15.60
CA LYS A 619 -47.71 22.09 15.36
C LYS A 619 -46.52 22.79 14.69
N ALA A 620 -46.75 23.49 13.58
CA ALA A 620 -45.71 24.22 12.88
C ALA A 620 -45.02 25.26 13.78
N GLU A 621 -45.74 25.91 14.68
CA GLU A 621 -45.17 26.88 15.62
C GLU A 621 -44.29 26.22 16.70
N LYS A 622 -44.67 25.05 17.22
CA LYS A 622 -43.83 24.28 18.14
C LYS A 622 -42.53 23.84 17.46
N ASP A 623 -42.64 23.34 16.24
CA ASP A 623 -41.49 22.90 15.45
C ASP A 623 -40.57 24.10 15.12
N PHE A 624 -41.14 25.28 14.84
CA PHE A 624 -40.36 26.51 14.60
C PHE A 624 -39.65 27.06 15.86
N LEU A 625 -40.23 26.89 17.05
CA LEU A 625 -39.64 27.31 18.32
C LEU A 625 -38.49 26.41 18.77
N LEU A 626 -38.53 25.13 18.40
CA LEU A 626 -37.41 24.18 18.60
C LEU A 626 -36.23 24.45 17.63
N CYS A 627 -36.46 25.20 16.55
CA CYS A 627 -35.46 25.57 15.55
C CYS A 627 -34.80 26.95 15.78
N ARG A 628 -35.03 27.60 16.93
CA ARG A 628 -34.49 28.94 17.25
C ARG A 628 -33.40 28.92 18.30
#